data_AF-A0A1Y6GUR4-F1
#
_entry.id   AF-A0A1Y6GUR4-F1
#
_cell.length_a   1.000
_cell.length_b   1.000
_cell.length_c   1.000
_cell.angle_alpha   90.00
_cell.angle_beta   90.00
_cell.angle_gamma   90.00
#
_symmetry.space_group_name_H-M   'P 1'
#
loop_
_entity.id
_entity.type
_entity.pdbx_description
1 polymer ?
#
loop_
_entity_poly.entity_id
_entity_poly.type
_entity_poly.pdbx_seq_one_letter_code
_entity_poly.pdbx_strand_id
1 'polypeptide(L)'
;MTDNRMYIANDDAAALQAADAAACDTVKFFWRELSWEYRRVVPGVEMAAVQLPSATDASAVDTPSHAHVWISDLQFDGDQVSGRQLNDPEWIAGRTAGDAGSVPMADLEDWMSAVDGQIYGGHPIGAMCRTMSLAERAEHDAAWGLDFAETGAVRPVVAPVQEREKACSARCSVASRFRPPQWSRIRPSASIR
;
A
#
# COMPACT_ATOMS: atom_id res chain seq x y z
N MET A 1 2.87 -24.42 -12.80
CA MET A 1 2.72 -23.20 -13.62
C MET A 1 1.49 -22.50 -13.10
N THR A 2 1.68 -21.55 -12.20
CA THR A 2 0.59 -20.74 -11.63
C THR A 2 0.29 -19.66 -12.67
N ASP A 3 -0.94 -19.69 -13.17
CA ASP A 3 -1.48 -18.72 -14.12
C ASP A 3 -1.50 -17.35 -13.43
N ASN A 4 -0.60 -16.45 -13.84
CA ASN A 4 -0.47 -15.11 -13.26
C ASN A 4 -1.59 -14.25 -13.87
N ARG A 5 -2.81 -14.39 -13.32
CA ARG A 5 -3.98 -13.68 -13.82
C ARG A 5 -3.80 -12.18 -13.62
N MET A 6 -3.56 -11.51 -14.74
CA MET A 6 -3.48 -10.06 -14.87
C MET A 6 -4.89 -9.49 -14.63
N TYR A 7 -5.11 -8.79 -13.51
CA TYR A 7 -6.39 -8.16 -13.21
C TYR A 7 -6.51 -6.86 -14.02
N ILE A 8 -7.35 -6.90 -15.06
CA ILE A 8 -7.68 -5.73 -15.85
C ILE A 8 -8.84 -5.01 -15.16
N ALA A 9 -8.60 -3.80 -14.65
CA ALA A 9 -9.65 -2.88 -14.22
C ALA A 9 -10.38 -2.34 -15.47
N ASN A 10 -11.23 -3.15 -16.09
CA ASN A 10 -12.13 -2.67 -17.13
C ASN A 10 -13.40 -2.08 -16.49
N ASP A 11 -13.70 -0.83 -16.89
CA ASP A 11 -14.97 -0.08 -16.81
C ASP A 11 -15.27 0.94 -15.69
N ASP A 12 -14.38 1.19 -14.72
CA ASP A 12 -14.62 2.27 -13.72
C ASP A 12 -13.46 3.27 -13.63
N ALA A 13 -12.96 3.75 -14.78
CA ALA A 13 -11.91 4.77 -14.85
C ALA A 13 -12.22 6.01 -13.98
N ALA A 14 -13.49 6.41 -13.88
CA ALA A 14 -13.92 7.51 -13.04
C ALA A 14 -13.81 7.21 -11.54
N ALA A 15 -14.12 5.97 -11.10
CA ALA A 15 -14.00 5.59 -9.70
C ALA A 15 -12.53 5.45 -9.29
N LEU A 16 -11.68 4.99 -10.21
CA LEU A 16 -10.24 4.90 -10.00
C LEU A 16 -9.61 6.30 -9.90
N GLN A 17 -9.91 7.20 -10.83
CA GLN A 17 -9.49 8.60 -10.77
C GLN A 17 -9.96 9.32 -9.50
N ALA A 18 -11.20 9.05 -9.05
CA ALA A 18 -11.70 9.59 -7.80
C ALA A 18 -10.95 9.01 -6.58
N ALA A 19 -10.52 7.76 -6.64
CA ALA A 19 -9.72 7.12 -5.61
C ALA A 19 -8.29 7.70 -5.55
N ASP A 20 -7.66 7.93 -6.71
CA ASP A 20 -6.35 8.59 -6.81
C ASP A 20 -6.43 10.01 -6.22
N ALA A 21 -7.46 10.77 -6.59
CA ALA A 21 -7.68 12.11 -6.04
C ALA A 21 -7.87 12.07 -4.52
N ALA A 22 -8.64 11.11 -4.00
CA ALA A 22 -8.84 10.92 -2.56
C ALA A 22 -7.54 10.53 -1.84
N ALA A 23 -6.67 9.74 -2.47
CA ALA A 23 -5.36 9.41 -1.92
C ALA A 23 -4.50 10.66 -1.75
N CYS A 24 -4.37 11.46 -2.81
CA CYS A 24 -3.66 12.74 -2.78
C CYS A 24 -4.23 13.70 -1.73
N ASP A 25 -5.55 13.80 -1.61
CA ASP A 25 -6.20 14.70 -0.64
C ASP A 25 -5.97 14.30 0.83
N THR A 26 -5.77 13.01 1.07
CA THR A 26 -5.70 12.41 2.42
C THR A 26 -4.28 12.10 2.88
N VAL A 27 -3.29 12.14 1.98
CA VAL A 27 -1.87 11.87 2.29
C VAL A 27 -1.32 12.71 3.46
N LYS A 28 -1.85 13.91 3.67
CA LYS A 28 -1.51 14.78 4.81
C LYS A 28 -1.83 14.15 6.17
N PHE A 29 -2.88 13.34 6.26
CA PHE A 29 -3.23 12.64 7.51
C PHE A 29 -2.26 11.50 7.80
N PHE A 30 -1.88 10.76 6.76
CA PHE A 30 -0.85 9.75 6.82
C PHE A 30 0.50 10.32 7.27
N TRP A 31 0.96 11.40 6.65
CA TRP A 31 2.23 12.05 7.03
C TRP A 31 2.20 12.62 8.43
N ARG A 32 1.09 13.23 8.83
CA ARG A 32 0.91 13.67 10.22
C ARG A 32 1.09 12.50 11.16
N GLU A 33 0.48 11.35 10.89
CA GLU A 33 0.56 10.23 11.83
C GLU A 33 1.91 9.51 11.82
N LEU A 34 2.56 9.39 10.66
CA LEU A 34 3.95 8.96 10.58
C LEU A 34 4.88 9.86 11.40
N SER A 35 4.66 11.18 11.37
CA SER A 35 5.47 12.09 12.18
C SER A 35 5.35 11.77 13.68
N TRP A 36 4.16 11.44 14.18
CA TRP A 36 3.98 11.00 15.56
C TRP A 36 4.62 9.64 15.81
N GLU A 37 4.50 8.72 14.85
CA GLU A 37 5.07 7.39 14.91
C GLU A 37 6.58 7.40 15.13
N TYR A 38 7.35 8.22 14.40
CA TYR A 38 8.79 8.36 14.60
C TYR A 38 9.19 8.88 16.00
N ARG A 39 8.23 9.42 16.76
CA ARG A 39 8.44 9.93 18.12
C ARG A 39 7.94 8.95 19.19
N ARG A 40 7.29 7.84 18.80
CA ARG A 40 6.81 6.83 19.76
C ARG A 40 7.96 5.96 20.25
N VAL A 41 7.92 5.66 21.55
CA VAL A 41 8.80 4.65 22.16
C VAL A 41 8.36 3.24 21.77
N VAL A 42 7.04 3.02 21.72
CA VAL A 42 6.44 1.75 21.28
C VAL A 42 5.69 2.03 19.98
N PRO A 43 6.16 1.48 18.84
CA PRO A 43 5.49 1.64 17.55
C PRO A 43 4.03 1.17 17.59
N GLY A 44 3.16 1.93 16.92
CA GLY A 44 1.78 1.55 16.65
C GLY A 44 1.52 1.22 15.19
N VAL A 45 2.34 1.73 14.28
CA VAL A 45 2.24 1.46 12.85
C VAL A 45 3.15 0.27 12.52
N GLU A 46 2.57 -0.79 11.98
CA GLU A 46 3.26 -2.03 11.63
C GLU A 46 3.96 -1.91 10.27
N MET A 47 3.39 -1.10 9.37
CA MET A 47 3.93 -0.78 8.06
C MET A 47 3.41 0.58 7.61
N ALA A 48 4.26 1.33 6.92
CA ALA A 48 3.86 2.50 6.16
C ALA A 48 4.54 2.47 4.80
N ALA A 49 3.77 2.76 3.76
CA ALA A 49 4.27 2.79 2.40
C ALA A 49 3.59 3.89 1.57
N VAL A 50 4.30 4.38 0.56
CA VAL A 50 3.77 5.30 -0.46
C VAL A 50 3.93 4.68 -1.83
N GLN A 51 2.99 5.00 -2.72
CA GLN A 51 3.03 4.58 -4.12
C GLN A 51 3.60 5.70 -4.97
N LEU A 52 4.44 5.31 -5.93
CA LEU A 52 5.12 6.21 -6.84
C LEU A 52 5.01 5.72 -8.28
N PRO A 53 4.91 6.65 -9.24
CA PRO A 53 5.12 6.33 -10.64
C PRO A 53 6.59 6.06 -10.87
N SER A 54 6.90 4.98 -11.56
CA SER A 54 8.26 4.68 -11.99
C SER A 54 8.26 4.39 -13.48
N ALA A 55 9.09 5.13 -14.22
CA ALA A 55 9.21 4.98 -15.65
C ALA A 55 9.67 3.57 -16.00
N THR A 56 9.00 2.98 -16.98
CA THR A 56 9.34 1.68 -17.56
C THR A 56 10.03 1.87 -18.91
N ASP A 57 10.53 0.78 -19.49
CA ASP A 57 10.93 0.82 -20.89
C ASP A 57 9.69 0.80 -21.80
N ALA A 58 9.18 1.99 -22.11
CA ALA A 58 8.03 2.20 -22.99
C ALA A 58 8.26 1.69 -24.43
N SER A 59 9.47 1.24 -24.77
CA SER A 59 9.83 0.65 -26.06
C SER A 59 9.43 -0.84 -26.16
N ALA A 60 9.13 -1.49 -25.03
CA ALA A 60 8.74 -2.89 -24.97
C ALA A 60 7.24 -3.07 -25.28
N VAL A 61 6.92 -4.10 -26.09
CA VAL A 61 5.53 -4.45 -26.43
C VAL A 61 4.76 -4.83 -25.16
N ASP A 62 3.51 -4.37 -25.06
CA ASP A 62 2.60 -4.61 -23.92
C ASP A 62 3.10 -4.13 -22.55
N THR A 63 4.06 -3.20 -22.52
CA THR A 63 4.56 -2.57 -21.29
C THR A 63 3.88 -1.22 -21.06
N PRO A 64 3.28 -0.97 -19.88
CA PRO A 64 2.72 0.35 -19.58
C PRO A 64 3.83 1.39 -19.54
N SER A 65 3.56 2.67 -19.80
CA SER A 65 4.59 3.73 -19.79
C SER A 65 5.15 4.04 -18.40
N HIS A 66 4.37 3.74 -17.37
CA HIS A 66 4.75 3.86 -15.97
C HIS A 66 4.26 2.60 -15.23
N ALA A 67 5.07 2.14 -14.28
CA ALA A 67 4.69 1.11 -13.33
C ALA A 67 4.58 1.74 -11.95
N HIS A 68 3.58 1.33 -11.19
CA HIS A 68 3.42 1.79 -9.83
C HIS A 68 4.25 0.94 -8.87
N VAL A 69 5.05 1.60 -8.04
CA VAL A 69 5.94 0.94 -7.08
C VAL A 69 5.63 1.41 -5.67
N TRP A 70 5.59 0.48 -4.73
CA TRP A 70 5.43 0.79 -3.31
C TRP A 70 6.78 0.94 -2.64
N ILE A 71 6.98 2.05 -1.93
CA ILE A 71 8.16 2.34 -1.12
C ILE A 71 7.77 2.32 0.35
N SER A 72 8.56 1.65 1.17
CA SER A 72 8.44 1.54 2.63
C SER A 72 9.67 2.14 3.32
N ASP A 73 9.80 1.99 4.65
CA ASP A 73 10.91 2.56 5.43
C ASP A 73 11.11 4.06 5.17
N LEU A 74 9.99 4.78 5.20
CA LEU A 74 9.91 6.14 4.70
C LEU A 74 10.77 7.10 5.52
N GLN A 75 11.30 8.11 4.86
CA GLN A 75 11.94 9.27 5.46
C GLN A 75 11.56 10.50 4.66
N PHE A 76 11.44 11.63 5.34
CA PHE A 76 11.10 12.91 4.71
C PHE A 76 12.05 13.98 5.20
N ASP A 77 12.74 14.66 4.26
CA ASP A 77 13.73 15.70 4.57
C ASP A 77 13.17 17.13 4.46
N GLY A 78 11.89 17.27 4.11
CA GLY A 78 11.24 18.56 3.86
C GLY A 78 10.94 18.83 2.39
N ASP A 79 11.53 18.06 1.48
CA ASP A 79 11.33 18.17 0.02
C ASP A 79 11.03 16.79 -0.59
N GLN A 80 11.90 15.82 -0.28
CA GLN A 80 11.84 14.48 -0.83
C GLN A 80 11.43 13.44 0.20
N VAL A 81 10.64 12.48 -0.28
CA VAL A 81 10.33 11.23 0.41
C VAL A 81 11.28 10.18 -0.11
N SER A 82 12.04 9.56 0.80
CA SER A 82 12.95 8.46 0.50
C SER A 82 12.56 7.20 1.27
N GLY A 83 13.01 6.04 0.79
CA GLY A 83 12.73 4.77 1.44
C GLY A 83 13.25 3.58 0.63
N ARG A 84 12.69 2.40 0.89
CA ARG A 84 13.05 1.15 0.23
C ARG A 84 11.86 0.53 -0.49
N GLN A 85 12.11 0.03 -1.70
CA GLN A 85 11.12 -0.63 -2.51
C GLN A 85 10.57 -1.89 -1.81
N LEU A 86 9.24 -1.97 -1.70
CA LEU A 86 8.56 -3.02 -0.95
C LEU A 86 8.41 -4.31 -1.76
N ASN A 87 8.25 -4.20 -3.08
CA ASN A 87 7.93 -5.29 -3.99
C ASN A 87 8.89 -5.36 -5.19
N ASP A 88 9.02 -6.52 -5.82
CA ASP A 88 9.71 -6.62 -7.11
C ASP A 88 8.84 -5.99 -8.20
N PRO A 89 9.38 -5.05 -9.01
CA PRO A 89 8.64 -4.46 -10.11
C PRO A 89 8.62 -5.42 -11.30
N GLU A 90 7.45 -5.61 -11.91
CA GLU A 90 7.31 -6.54 -13.04
C GLU A 90 8.00 -6.04 -14.31
N TRP A 91 7.92 -4.72 -14.58
CA TRP A 91 8.34 -4.12 -15.84
C TRP A 91 9.59 -3.23 -15.74
N ILE A 92 10.29 -3.23 -14.61
CA ILE A 92 11.48 -2.40 -14.42
C ILE A 92 12.69 -3.31 -14.23
N ALA A 93 13.43 -3.52 -15.32
CA ALA A 93 14.61 -4.37 -15.32
C ALA A 93 15.68 -3.80 -14.37
N GLY A 94 16.29 -4.68 -13.58
CA GLY A 94 17.38 -4.33 -12.66
C GLY A 94 16.94 -3.66 -11.35
N ARG A 95 15.62 -3.56 -11.09
CA ARG A 95 15.10 -3.20 -9.77
C ARG A 95 14.57 -4.40 -9.02
N THR A 96 14.75 -4.40 -7.70
CA THR A 96 14.33 -5.46 -6.79
C THR A 96 13.78 -4.90 -5.48
N ALA A 97 13.01 -5.70 -4.76
CA ALA A 97 12.60 -5.39 -3.41
C ALA A 97 13.83 -5.09 -2.52
N GLY A 98 13.77 -3.95 -1.83
CA GLY A 98 14.84 -3.44 -1.00
C GLY A 98 15.69 -2.35 -1.66
N ASP A 99 15.55 -2.07 -2.95
CA ASP A 99 16.28 -0.95 -3.58
C ASP A 99 15.87 0.39 -2.99
N ALA A 100 16.82 1.32 -2.86
CA ALA A 100 16.54 2.66 -2.36
C ALA A 100 15.83 3.50 -3.43
N GLY A 101 14.83 4.27 -3.01
CA GLY A 101 14.11 5.23 -3.86
C GLY A 101 13.99 6.58 -3.17
N SER A 102 13.90 7.64 -3.96
CA SER A 102 13.61 9.01 -3.49
C SER A 102 12.81 9.74 -4.55
N VAL A 103 11.81 10.49 -4.13
CA VAL A 103 10.95 11.31 -5.01
C VAL A 103 10.51 12.59 -4.31
N PRO A 104 10.11 13.63 -5.07
CA PRO A 104 9.38 14.76 -4.51
C PRO A 104 8.06 14.31 -3.86
N MET A 105 7.68 14.92 -2.73
CA MET A 105 6.40 14.66 -2.07
C MET A 105 5.19 14.95 -2.98
N ALA A 106 5.34 15.86 -3.95
CA ALA A 106 4.30 16.21 -4.91
C ALA A 106 3.98 15.11 -5.92
N ASP A 107 4.88 14.12 -6.07
CA ASP A 107 4.76 13.04 -7.06
C ASP A 107 4.19 11.75 -6.44
N LEU A 108 3.73 11.81 -5.18
CA LEU A 108 3.08 10.68 -4.51
C LEU A 108 1.68 10.46 -5.10
N GLU A 109 1.39 9.22 -5.47
CA GLU A 109 0.09 8.83 -6.04
C GLU A 109 -0.85 8.23 -5.00
N ASP A 110 -0.30 7.46 -4.06
CA ASP A 110 -1.08 6.82 -2.99
C ASP A 110 -0.22 6.58 -1.74
N TRP A 111 -0.88 6.18 -0.66
CA TRP A 111 -0.26 5.83 0.61
C TRP A 111 -1.02 4.69 1.26
N MET A 112 -0.34 3.88 2.07
CA MET A 112 -1.00 2.92 2.94
C MET A 112 -0.28 2.78 4.28
N SER A 113 -1.03 2.46 5.31
CA SER A 113 -0.49 2.07 6.61
C SER A 113 -1.20 0.86 7.20
N ALA A 114 -0.43 -0.01 7.84
CA ALA A 114 -0.94 -1.14 8.61
C ALA A 114 -0.91 -0.80 10.10
N VAL A 115 -2.05 -0.96 10.78
CA VAL A 115 -2.17 -0.74 12.22
C VAL A 115 -3.10 -1.81 12.80
N ASP A 116 -2.60 -2.59 13.75
CA ASP A 116 -3.32 -3.71 14.38
C ASP A 116 -3.85 -4.73 13.34
N GLY A 117 -3.09 -5.01 12.28
CA GLY A 117 -3.48 -5.90 11.19
C GLY A 117 -4.52 -5.34 10.20
N GLN A 118 -4.93 -4.08 10.34
CA GLN A 118 -5.84 -3.40 9.41
C GLN A 118 -5.10 -2.43 8.50
N ILE A 119 -5.50 -2.36 7.22
CA ILE A 119 -4.95 -1.41 6.25
C ILE A 119 -5.80 -0.16 6.13
N TYR A 120 -5.14 0.99 6.16
CA TYR A 120 -5.68 2.30 5.86
C TYR A 120 -4.98 2.89 4.64
N GLY A 121 -5.65 3.81 3.95
CA GLY A 121 -5.20 4.27 2.62
C GLY A 121 -5.43 3.19 1.56
N GLY A 122 -4.52 3.08 0.59
CA GLY A 122 -4.63 2.12 -0.50
C GLY A 122 -5.88 2.40 -1.34
N HIS A 123 -6.17 3.66 -1.64
CA HIS A 123 -7.47 4.05 -2.18
C HIS A 123 -7.78 3.38 -3.53
N PRO A 124 -6.85 3.34 -4.51
CA PRO A 124 -7.07 2.70 -5.81
C PRO A 124 -7.17 1.18 -5.65
N ILE A 125 -6.37 0.58 -4.77
CA ILE A 125 -6.48 -0.84 -4.43
C ILE A 125 -7.87 -1.14 -3.86
N GLY A 126 -8.38 -0.29 -2.97
CA GLY A 126 -9.72 -0.45 -2.43
C GLY A 126 -10.83 -0.27 -3.47
N ALA A 127 -10.66 0.65 -4.41
CA ALA A 127 -11.59 0.80 -5.55
C ALA A 127 -11.61 -0.46 -6.41
N MET A 128 -10.44 -1.03 -6.71
CA MET A 128 -10.30 -2.28 -7.44
C MET A 128 -10.88 -3.47 -6.67
N CYS A 129 -10.55 -3.63 -5.38
CA CYS A 129 -11.05 -4.75 -4.57
C CYS A 129 -12.58 -4.73 -4.45
N ARG A 130 -13.23 -3.57 -4.54
CA ARG A 130 -14.70 -3.45 -4.55
C ARG A 130 -15.36 -4.07 -5.78
N THR A 131 -14.65 -4.17 -6.91
CA THR A 131 -15.17 -4.81 -8.13
C THR A 131 -14.86 -6.32 -8.18
N MET A 132 -13.94 -6.80 -7.34
CA MET A 132 -13.58 -8.21 -7.23
C MET A 132 -14.64 -9.05 -6.51
N SER A 133 -14.77 -10.31 -6.93
CA SER A 133 -15.53 -11.32 -6.18
C SER A 133 -14.87 -11.65 -4.83
N LEU A 134 -15.61 -12.29 -3.93
CA LEU A 134 -15.08 -12.69 -2.61
C LEU A 134 -13.86 -13.62 -2.70
N ALA A 135 -13.83 -14.52 -3.69
CA ALA A 135 -12.71 -15.44 -3.89
C ALA A 135 -11.47 -14.70 -4.41
N GLU A 136 -11.64 -13.80 -5.38
CA GLU A 136 -10.54 -12.98 -5.91
C GLU A 136 -9.97 -12.04 -4.86
N ARG A 137 -10.84 -11.45 -4.02
CA ARG A 137 -10.40 -10.63 -2.89
C ARG A 137 -9.62 -11.46 -1.87
N ALA A 138 -10.07 -12.68 -1.56
CA ALA A 138 -9.33 -13.55 -0.63
C ALA A 138 -7.96 -13.95 -1.19
N GLU A 139 -7.84 -14.19 -2.50
CA GLU A 139 -6.54 -14.46 -3.15
C GLU A 139 -5.63 -13.23 -3.13
N HIS A 140 -6.18 -12.04 -3.41
CA HIS A 140 -5.47 -10.77 -3.29
C HIS A 140 -4.96 -10.56 -1.86
N ASP A 141 -5.85 -10.62 -0.86
CA ASP A 141 -5.52 -10.43 0.55
C ASP A 141 -4.49 -11.46 1.04
N ALA A 142 -4.59 -12.71 0.58
CA ALA A 142 -3.61 -13.75 0.87
C ALA A 142 -2.25 -13.50 0.21
N ALA A 143 -2.23 -12.97 -1.02
CA ALA A 143 -0.99 -12.61 -1.71
C ALA A 143 -0.23 -11.53 -0.95
N TRP A 144 -0.96 -10.53 -0.45
CA TRP A 144 -0.39 -9.42 0.31
C TRP A 144 -0.18 -9.73 1.81
N GLY A 145 -0.85 -10.75 2.34
CA GLY A 145 -0.85 -11.09 3.76
C GLY A 145 -1.57 -10.05 4.63
N LEU A 146 -2.50 -9.30 4.04
CA LEU A 146 -3.19 -8.16 4.65
C LEU A 146 -4.69 -8.22 4.34
N ASP A 147 -5.52 -7.71 5.24
CA ASP A 147 -6.96 -7.59 5.04
C ASP A 147 -7.28 -6.23 4.39
N PHE A 148 -7.76 -6.25 3.14
CA PHE A 148 -8.13 -5.05 2.38
C PHE A 148 -9.63 -4.70 2.52
N ALA A 149 -10.39 -5.36 3.41
CA ALA A 149 -11.84 -5.22 3.50
C ALA A 149 -12.36 -3.80 3.75
N GLU A 150 -11.55 -2.90 4.35
CA GLU A 150 -11.89 -1.50 4.64
C GLU A 150 -10.95 -0.47 3.96
N THR A 151 -10.30 -0.84 2.86
CA THR A 151 -9.37 0.06 2.13
C THR A 151 -10.02 1.30 1.53
N GLY A 152 -9.26 2.40 1.57
CA GLY A 152 -9.73 3.77 1.33
C GLY A 152 -10.21 4.50 2.60
N ALA A 153 -10.24 3.84 3.75
CA ALA A 153 -10.46 4.49 5.03
C ALA A 153 -9.19 5.22 5.49
N VAL A 154 -9.39 6.40 6.09
CA VAL A 154 -8.31 7.18 6.70
C VAL A 154 -8.36 6.98 8.21
N ARG A 155 -7.25 6.52 8.82
CA ARG A 155 -7.09 6.54 10.28
C ARG A 155 -6.33 7.80 10.69
N PRO A 156 -7.02 8.83 11.22
CA PRO A 156 -6.37 10.09 11.53
C PRO A 156 -5.42 10.01 12.72
N VAL A 157 -5.63 9.07 13.65
CA VAL A 157 -4.82 8.92 14.88
C VAL A 157 -4.74 7.43 15.25
N VAL A 158 -3.54 6.95 15.53
CA VAL A 158 -3.33 5.64 16.15
C VAL A 158 -3.39 5.80 17.67
N ALA A 159 -4.35 5.14 18.31
CA ALA A 159 -4.52 5.19 19.76
C ALA A 159 -3.29 4.61 20.49
N PRO A 160 -3.02 5.01 21.75
CA PRO A 160 -2.00 4.38 22.59
C PRO A 160 -2.22 2.88 22.76
N VAL A 161 -1.13 2.12 22.96
CA VAL A 161 -1.15 0.65 23.10
C VAL A 161 -2.20 0.18 24.12
N GLN A 162 -2.30 0.86 25.26
CA GLN A 162 -3.24 0.52 26.34
C GLN A 162 -4.71 0.60 25.93
N GLU A 163 -5.04 1.42 24.93
CA GLU A 163 -6.39 1.55 24.39
C GLU A 163 -6.62 0.56 23.25
N ARG A 164 -5.58 0.29 22.44
CA ARG A 164 -5.63 -0.71 21.35
C ARG A 164 -5.76 -2.12 21.88
N GLU A 165 -5.06 -2.47 22.95
CA GLU A 165 -5.17 -3.78 23.62
C GLU A 165 -6.57 -4.04 24.18
N LYS A 166 -7.21 -3.02 24.76
CA LYS A 166 -8.59 -3.11 25.24
C LYS A 166 -9.57 -3.32 24.08
N ALA A 167 -9.40 -2.59 22.99
CA ALA A 167 -10.21 -2.73 21.78
C ALA A 167 -10.00 -4.09 21.08
N CYS A 168 -8.77 -4.60 21.06
CA CYS A 168 -8.42 -5.90 20.51
C CYS A 168 -8.96 -7.04 21.39
N SER A 169 -8.93 -6.91 22.72
CA SER A 169 -9.57 -7.89 23.63
C SER A 169 -11.09 -7.96 23.48
N ALA A 170 -11.74 -6.88 23.04
CA ALA A 170 -13.17 -6.86 22.74
C ALA A 170 -13.51 -7.49 21.37
N ARG A 171 -12.51 -7.67 20.49
CA ARG A 171 -12.65 -8.22 19.13
C ARG A 171 -11.98 -9.59 18.93
N CYS A 172 -11.07 -10.04 19.80
CA CYS A 172 -10.30 -11.26 19.60
C CYS A 172 -10.83 -12.47 20.39
N SER A 173 -11.43 -13.41 19.65
CA SER A 173 -11.35 -14.85 19.94
C SER A 173 -10.26 -15.56 19.13
N VAL A 174 -9.46 -14.86 18.32
CA VAL A 174 -8.33 -15.44 17.59
C VAL A 174 -7.12 -14.53 17.71
N ALA A 175 -6.17 -14.94 18.54
CA ALA A 175 -4.84 -14.32 18.63
C ALA A 175 -4.07 -14.55 17.33
N SER A 176 -4.19 -13.60 16.40
CA SER A 176 -3.32 -13.52 15.23
C SER A 176 -1.99 -12.88 15.66
N ARG A 177 -0.94 -13.70 15.78
CA ARG A 177 0.43 -13.18 15.76
C ARG A 177 0.67 -12.68 14.34
N PHE A 178 0.61 -11.37 14.13
CA PHE A 178 1.05 -10.77 12.88
C PHE A 178 2.48 -11.24 12.60
N ARG A 179 2.61 -12.11 11.59
CA ARG A 179 3.89 -12.53 11.06
C ARG A 179 4.11 -11.60 9.87
N PRO A 180 5.17 -10.76 9.85
CA PRO A 180 5.37 -9.86 8.73
C PRO A 180 5.37 -10.68 7.44
N PRO A 181 4.52 -10.34 6.46
CA PRO A 181 4.51 -10.98 5.15
C PRO A 181 5.93 -11.00 4.56
N GLN A 182 6.25 -12.04 3.77
CA GLN A 182 7.49 -12.04 2.99
C GLN A 182 7.27 -11.16 1.75
N TRP A 183 7.30 -9.84 1.93
CA TRP A 183 6.93 -8.82 0.93
C TRP A 183 7.69 -8.92 -0.39
N SER A 184 8.94 -9.42 -0.36
CA SER A 184 9.74 -9.71 -1.55
C SER A 184 9.16 -10.77 -2.48
N ARG A 185 8.11 -11.50 -2.06
CA ARG A 185 7.40 -12.48 -2.89
C ARG A 185 6.10 -11.94 -3.49
N ILE A 186 5.69 -10.74 -3.08
CA ILE A 186 4.49 -10.08 -3.61
C ILE A 186 4.87 -9.45 -4.94
N ARG A 187 4.32 -9.99 -6.02
CA ARG A 187 4.29 -9.32 -7.31
C ARG A 187 2.96 -8.58 -7.36
N PRO A 188 2.92 -7.24 -7.24
CA PRO A 188 1.69 -6.52 -7.49
C PRO A 188 1.39 -6.63 -8.98
N SER A 189 0.58 -7.62 -9.35
CA SER A 189 -0.06 -7.68 -10.66
C SER A 189 -1.21 -6.67 -10.66
N ALA A 190 -0.88 -5.39 -10.54
CA ALA A 190 -1.83 -4.30 -10.62
C ALA A 190 -1.42 -3.41 -11.80
N SER A 191 -1.89 -3.80 -12.99
CA SER A 191 -1.92 -2.92 -14.15
C SER A 191 -2.98 -1.86 -13.89
N ILE A 192 -2.57 -0.72 -13.34
CA ILE A 192 -3.35 0.52 -13.39
C ILE A 192 -2.96 1.19 -14.72
N ARG A 193 -3.95 1.36 -15.60
CA ARG A 193 -3.79 1.95 -16.94
C ARG A 193 -4.28 3.38 -16.94
#